data_AF-A0A9D9LBF2-F1
#
_entry.id   AF-A0A9D9LBF2-F1
#
_cell.length_a   1.000
_cell.length_b   1.000
_cell.length_c   1.000
_cell.angle_alpha   90.00
_cell.angle_beta   90.00
_cell.angle_gamma   90.00
#
_symmetry.space_group_name_H-M   'P 1'
#
loop_
_entity.id
_entity.type
_entity.pdbx_description
1 polymer ?
#
loop_
_entity_poly.entity_id
_entity_poly.type
_entity_poly.pdbx_seq_one_letter_code
_entity_poly.pdbx_strand_id
1 'polypeptide(L)'
;TILLLRLTPMSPAKVIIGKMKAALLYVLIFLCSSMPVFLTLVYLESDDLPALASFLPKGLDADSLLAWRGVLAENWRYYWRLVAWVGVLLTTCLALTSAGLCASCFASDTGKATAMSYGFALLVTVLSLSILLFGTRFSPTMQAIFLTFNPFVAALEITLDGSLASRLPRIFGNRLWLNHLYLFTGLTVLLLAISAWKVRRLFREQH
;
A
#
# COMPACT_ATOMS: atom_id res chain seq x y z
N THR A 1 -25.35 -13.45 -4.66
CA THR A 1 -24.42 -13.15 -5.79
C THR A 1 -23.61 -14.35 -6.25
N ILE A 2 -23.00 -15.17 -5.36
CA ILE A 2 -22.25 -16.38 -5.76
C ILE A 2 -23.14 -17.40 -6.51
N LEU A 3 -24.42 -17.47 -6.18
CA LEU A 3 -25.44 -18.27 -6.89
C LEU A 3 -25.64 -17.88 -8.37
N LEU A 4 -25.48 -16.60 -8.74
CA LEU A 4 -25.62 -16.11 -10.12
C LEU A 4 -24.35 -16.36 -10.96
N LEU A 5 -23.18 -16.39 -10.32
CA LEU A 5 -21.93 -16.83 -10.94
C LEU A 5 -21.94 -18.32 -11.32
N ARG A 6 -22.93 -19.09 -10.83
CA ARG A 6 -23.15 -20.50 -11.22
C ARG A 6 -23.65 -20.67 -12.65
N LEU A 7 -24.29 -19.64 -13.21
CA LEU A 7 -24.92 -19.69 -14.54
C LEU A 7 -24.01 -19.11 -15.64
N THR A 8 -22.80 -18.66 -15.29
CA THR A 8 -21.86 -18.03 -16.23
C THR A 8 -20.55 -18.81 -16.28
N PRO A 9 -19.92 -19.00 -17.46
CA PRO A 9 -18.67 -19.75 -17.63
C PRO A 9 -17.44 -18.95 -17.16
N MET A 10 -17.52 -18.35 -15.97
CA MET A 10 -16.47 -17.51 -15.40
C MET A 10 -15.59 -18.35 -14.48
N SER A 11 -14.28 -18.38 -14.77
CA SER A 11 -13.33 -19.05 -13.89
C SER A 11 -13.18 -18.30 -12.56
N PRO A 12 -12.92 -19.01 -11.44
CA PRO A 12 -12.66 -18.41 -10.12
C PRO A 12 -11.63 -17.28 -10.14
N ALA A 13 -10.58 -17.45 -10.95
CA ALA A 13 -9.52 -16.47 -11.10
C ALA A 13 -10.03 -15.18 -11.78
N LYS A 14 -10.87 -15.29 -12.82
CA LYS A 14 -11.45 -14.11 -13.51
C LYS A 14 -12.33 -13.29 -12.57
N VAL A 15 -13.08 -13.94 -11.68
CA VAL A 15 -13.92 -13.24 -10.69
C VAL A 15 -13.08 -12.44 -9.71
N ILE A 16 -12.03 -13.04 -9.15
CA ILE A 16 -11.14 -12.36 -8.19
C ILE A 16 -10.36 -11.25 -8.87
N ILE A 17 -9.81 -11.49 -10.06
CA ILE A 17 -9.10 -10.48 -10.85
C ILE A 17 -10.03 -9.31 -11.19
N GLY A 18 -11.28 -9.60 -11.57
CA GLY A 18 -12.28 -8.56 -11.85
C GLY A 18 -12.54 -7.66 -10.63
N LYS A 19 -12.73 -8.27 -9.45
CA LYS A 19 -12.91 -7.53 -8.20
C LYS A 19 -11.67 -6.71 -7.83
N MET A 20 -10.47 -7.26 -8.01
CA MET A 20 -9.22 -6.55 -7.76
C MET A 20 -9.00 -5.39 -8.74
N LYS A 21 -9.34 -5.54 -10.01
CA LYS A 21 -9.27 -4.45 -11.01
C LYS A 21 -10.20 -3.30 -10.64
N ALA A 22 -11.42 -3.60 -10.23
CA ALA A 22 -12.37 -2.57 -9.78
C ALA A 22 -11.84 -1.85 -8.53
N ALA A 23 -11.34 -2.60 -7.53
CA ALA A 23 -10.74 -2.02 -6.34
C ALA A 23 -9.52 -1.14 -6.67
N LEU A 24 -8.62 -1.61 -7.53
CA LEU A 24 -7.46 -0.86 -7.99
C LEU A 24 -7.86 0.44 -8.67
N LEU A 25 -8.92 0.43 -9.49
CA LEU A 25 -9.42 1.65 -10.12
C LEU A 25 -9.86 2.69 -9.07
N TYR A 26 -10.61 2.29 -8.05
CA TYR A 26 -11.00 3.21 -6.97
C TYR A 26 -9.79 3.72 -6.17
N VAL A 27 -8.82 2.85 -5.89
CA VAL A 27 -7.57 3.22 -5.21
C VAL A 27 -6.78 4.22 -6.04
N LEU A 28 -6.68 4.02 -7.36
CA LEU A 28 -6.02 4.95 -8.27
C LEU A 28 -6.73 6.29 -8.34
N ILE A 29 -8.07 6.31 -8.39
CA ILE A 29 -8.84 7.56 -8.36
C ILE A 29 -8.54 8.33 -7.07
N PHE A 30 -8.54 7.64 -5.92
CA PHE A 30 -8.22 8.25 -4.63
C PHE A 30 -6.77 8.77 -4.55
N LEU A 31 -5.80 7.99 -5.06
CA LEU A 31 -4.40 8.41 -5.15
C LEU A 31 -4.24 9.63 -6.05
N CYS A 32 -4.78 9.60 -7.27
CA CYS A 32 -4.75 10.74 -8.18
C CYS A 32 -5.42 11.97 -7.58
N SER A 33 -6.52 11.80 -6.85
CA SER A 33 -7.21 12.91 -6.17
C SER A 33 -6.43 13.47 -4.98
N SER A 34 -5.53 12.71 -4.37
CA SER A 34 -4.69 13.17 -3.25
C SER A 34 -3.35 13.76 -3.70
N MET A 35 -2.92 13.51 -4.95
CA MET A 35 -1.71 14.10 -5.54
C MET A 35 -1.62 15.63 -5.41
N PRO A 36 -2.69 16.43 -5.61
CA PRO A 36 -2.61 17.89 -5.43
C PRO A 36 -2.21 18.30 -4.00
N VAL A 37 -2.67 17.54 -2.98
CA VAL A 37 -2.32 17.79 -1.58
C VAL A 37 -0.84 17.50 -1.37
N PHE A 38 -0.36 16.34 -1.85
CA PHE A 38 1.06 15.99 -1.71
C PHE A 38 1.98 16.93 -2.49
N LEU A 39 1.60 17.35 -3.69
CA LEU A 39 2.35 18.32 -4.48
C LEU A 39 2.42 19.68 -3.78
N THR A 40 1.33 20.11 -3.14
CA THR A 40 1.34 21.33 -2.32
C THR A 40 2.29 21.20 -1.12
N LEU A 41 2.35 20.04 -0.47
CA LEU A 41 3.28 19.82 0.63
C LEU A 41 4.75 19.87 0.17
N VAL A 42 5.07 19.25 -0.97
CA VAL A 42 6.41 19.34 -1.57
C VAL A 42 6.73 20.77 -1.97
N TYR A 43 5.76 21.51 -2.51
CA TYR A 43 5.89 22.93 -2.85
C TYR A 43 6.24 23.78 -1.63
N LEU A 44 5.60 23.53 -0.49
CA LEU A 44 5.89 24.26 0.76
C LEU A 44 7.25 23.89 1.37
N GLU A 45 7.81 22.72 1.03
CA GLU A 45 9.11 22.26 1.54
C GLU A 45 10.29 22.67 0.62
N SER A 46 10.04 23.09 -0.62
CA SER A 46 11.09 23.45 -1.58
C SER A 46 11.10 24.95 -1.88
N ASP A 47 12.27 25.58 -1.68
CA ASP A 47 12.46 27.01 -1.97
C ASP A 47 12.45 27.33 -3.48
N ASP A 48 12.70 26.32 -4.32
CA ASP A 48 12.64 26.41 -5.78
C ASP A 48 11.97 25.16 -6.35
N LEU A 49 10.89 25.33 -7.12
CA LEU A 49 10.28 24.22 -7.86
C LEU A 49 10.98 24.04 -9.20
N PRO A 50 11.42 22.83 -9.56
CA PRO A 50 11.73 22.55 -10.96
C PRO A 50 10.43 22.69 -11.77
N ALA A 51 10.46 23.54 -12.81
CA ALA A 51 9.31 23.73 -13.69
C ALA A 51 8.81 22.37 -14.20
N LEU A 52 7.50 22.13 -14.23
CA LEU A 52 6.92 20.86 -14.69
C LEU A 52 7.37 20.52 -16.13
N ALA A 53 7.66 21.54 -16.94
CA ALA A 53 8.25 21.43 -18.27
C ALA A 53 9.67 20.81 -18.29
N SER A 54 10.43 20.89 -17.19
CA SER A 54 11.75 20.26 -17.06
C SER A 54 11.70 18.73 -17.01
N PHE A 55 10.53 18.15 -16.75
CA PHE A 55 10.29 16.71 -16.82
C PHE A 55 10.11 16.18 -18.24
N LEU A 56 9.93 17.05 -19.23
CA LEU A 56 9.88 16.65 -20.63
C LEU A 56 11.26 16.85 -21.27
N PRO A 57 11.82 15.82 -21.94
CA PRO A 57 13.06 16.00 -22.68
C PRO A 57 12.82 16.99 -23.82
N LYS A 58 13.75 17.94 -23.99
CA LYS A 58 13.68 18.96 -25.06
C LYS A 58 13.88 18.36 -26.46
N GLY A 59 14.39 17.14 -26.54
CA GLY A 59 14.66 16.38 -27.76
C GLY A 59 14.87 14.89 -27.44
N LEU A 60 14.78 14.04 -28.46
CA LEU A 60 15.02 12.59 -28.34
C LEU A 60 16.44 12.18 -28.75
N ASP A 61 17.31 13.16 -29.05
CA ASP A 61 18.74 12.93 -29.31
C ASP A 61 19.49 12.55 -28.02
N ALA A 62 20.65 11.91 -28.19
CA ALA A 62 21.42 11.35 -27.09
C ALA A 62 21.86 12.41 -26.06
N ASP A 63 22.24 13.61 -26.53
CA ASP A 63 22.68 14.70 -25.67
C ASP A 63 21.52 15.28 -24.85
N SER A 64 20.35 15.47 -25.49
CA SER A 64 19.12 15.89 -24.81
C SER A 64 18.63 14.87 -23.78
N LEU A 65 18.74 13.57 -24.06
CA LEU A 65 18.36 12.51 -23.12
C LEU A 65 19.34 12.41 -21.94
N LEU A 66 20.63 12.61 -22.16
CA LEU A 66 21.63 12.66 -21.09
C LEU A 66 21.40 13.88 -20.18
N ALA A 67 21.14 15.05 -20.77
CA ALA A 67 20.81 16.25 -20.03
C ALA A 67 19.51 16.07 -19.21
N TRP A 68 18.48 15.48 -19.81
CA TRP A 68 17.22 15.16 -19.14
C TRP A 68 17.40 14.19 -17.97
N ARG A 69 18.27 13.18 -18.11
CA ARG A 69 18.62 12.28 -17.00
C ARG A 69 19.28 13.01 -15.84
N GLY A 70 20.12 14.00 -16.12
CA GLY A 70 20.71 14.88 -15.10
C GLY A 70 19.64 15.63 -14.31
N VAL A 71 18.70 16.26 -15.02
CA VAL A 71 17.54 16.96 -14.43
C VAL A 71 16.68 16.02 -13.60
N LEU A 72 16.40 14.80 -14.07
CA LEU A 72 15.66 13.81 -13.29
C LEU A 72 16.39 13.42 -12.01
N ALA A 73 17.72 13.25 -12.05
CA ALA A 73 18.51 12.88 -10.89
C ALA A 73 18.53 14.00 -9.84
N GLU A 74 18.61 15.27 -10.25
CA GLU A 74 18.50 16.43 -9.36
C GLU A 74 17.11 16.52 -8.73
N ASN A 75 16.07 16.40 -9.57
CA ASN A 75 14.68 16.47 -9.12
C ASN A 75 14.30 15.30 -8.20
N TRP A 76 14.94 14.14 -8.34
CA TRP A 76 14.67 12.96 -7.53
C TRP A 76 14.77 13.24 -6.02
N ARG A 77 15.65 14.16 -5.61
CA ARG A 77 15.80 14.59 -4.21
C ARG A 77 14.49 15.11 -3.60
N TYR A 78 13.64 15.75 -4.40
CA TYR A 78 12.36 16.31 -3.97
C TYR A 78 11.22 15.29 -4.06
N TYR A 79 11.24 14.42 -5.08
CA TYR A 79 10.10 13.54 -5.39
C TYR A 79 10.20 12.12 -4.83
N TRP A 80 11.37 11.66 -4.35
CA TRP A 80 11.48 10.29 -3.84
C TRP A 80 10.55 10.02 -2.65
N ARG A 81 10.33 11.02 -1.78
CA ARG A 81 9.41 10.92 -0.65
C ARG A 81 7.97 10.73 -1.14
N LEU A 82 7.57 11.48 -2.16
CA LEU A 82 6.25 11.35 -2.81
C LEU A 82 6.05 9.92 -3.33
N VAL A 83 7.05 9.38 -4.05
CA VAL A 83 6.99 8.01 -4.58
C VAL A 83 6.89 6.97 -3.46
N ALA A 84 7.68 7.13 -2.39
CA ALA A 84 7.61 6.24 -1.24
C ALA A 84 6.24 6.29 -0.54
N TRP A 85 5.67 7.48 -0.37
CA TRP A 85 4.32 7.70 0.17
C TRP A 85 3.24 7.02 -0.66
N VAL A 86 3.27 7.22 -1.98
CA VAL A 86 2.37 6.55 -2.92
C VAL A 86 2.50 5.03 -2.79
N GLY A 87 3.72 4.52 -2.67
CA GLY A 87 3.98 3.10 -2.46
C GLY A 87 3.32 2.56 -1.17
N VAL A 88 3.48 3.25 -0.05
CA VAL A 88 2.88 2.85 1.24
C VAL A 88 1.35 2.84 1.15
N LEU A 89 0.75 3.91 0.61
CA LEU A 89 -0.69 4.00 0.44
C LEU A 89 -1.23 2.89 -0.48
N LEU A 90 -0.61 2.71 -1.64
CA LEU A 90 -1.03 1.71 -2.62
C LEU A 90 -0.96 0.30 -2.04
N THR A 91 0.15 -0.07 -1.41
CA THR A 91 0.34 -1.41 -0.83
C THR A 91 -0.60 -1.65 0.36
N THR A 92 -0.84 -0.62 1.19
CA THR A 92 -1.83 -0.68 2.28
C THR A 92 -3.24 -0.91 1.75
N CYS A 93 -3.67 -0.10 0.78
CA CYS A 93 -4.98 -0.23 0.16
C CYS A 93 -5.17 -1.61 -0.49
N LEU A 94 -4.14 -2.11 -1.18
CA LEU A 94 -4.15 -3.44 -1.80
C LEU A 94 -4.33 -4.55 -0.76
N ALA A 95 -3.59 -4.48 0.36
CA ALA A 95 -3.70 -5.49 1.41
C ALA A 95 -5.07 -5.46 2.10
N LEU A 96 -5.57 -4.27 2.46
CA LEU A 96 -6.87 -4.12 3.12
C LEU A 96 -8.02 -4.53 2.20
N THR A 97 -7.96 -4.18 0.92
CA THR A 97 -8.97 -4.64 -0.06
C THR A 97 -8.91 -6.15 -0.24
N SER A 98 -7.70 -6.72 -0.34
CA SER A 98 -7.52 -8.17 -0.42
C SER A 98 -8.02 -8.88 0.84
N ALA A 99 -7.89 -8.26 2.02
CA ALA A 99 -8.44 -8.78 3.26
C ALA A 99 -9.98 -8.77 3.23
N GLY A 100 -10.61 -7.71 2.74
CA GLY A 100 -12.06 -7.64 2.56
C GLY A 100 -12.59 -8.68 1.55
N LEU A 101 -11.87 -8.89 0.45
CA LEU A 101 -12.17 -9.95 -0.52
C LEU A 101 -12.03 -11.33 0.11
N CYS A 102 -10.96 -11.56 0.86
CA CYS A 102 -10.73 -12.80 1.60
C CYS A 102 -11.87 -13.05 2.58
N ALA A 103 -12.21 -12.08 3.43
CA ALA A 103 -13.32 -12.16 4.37
C ALA A 103 -14.65 -12.49 3.67
N SER A 104 -14.93 -11.89 2.51
CA SER A 104 -16.13 -12.19 1.72
C SER A 104 -16.21 -13.62 1.19
N CYS A 105 -15.07 -14.34 1.09
CA CYS A 105 -15.04 -15.75 0.71
C CYS A 105 -15.37 -16.69 1.87
N PHE A 106 -15.30 -16.22 3.12
CA PHE A 106 -15.55 -17.02 4.33
C PHE A 106 -16.87 -16.64 5.03
N ALA A 107 -17.35 -15.41 4.84
CA ALA A 107 -18.58 -14.94 5.47
C ALA A 107 -19.84 -15.38 4.72
N SER A 108 -20.90 -15.69 5.48
CA SER A 108 -22.23 -16.05 4.96
C SER A 108 -23.00 -14.87 4.38
N ASP A 109 -22.68 -13.66 4.84
CA ASP A 109 -23.38 -12.43 4.52
C ASP A 109 -22.40 -11.24 4.46
N THR A 110 -22.84 -10.17 3.80
CA THR A 110 -22.03 -8.97 3.61
C THR A 110 -21.70 -8.28 4.94
N GLY A 111 -22.61 -8.32 5.92
CA GLY A 111 -22.41 -7.69 7.22
C GLY A 111 -21.22 -8.28 7.97
N LYS A 112 -21.15 -9.60 8.07
CA LYS A 112 -20.02 -10.34 8.66
C LYS A 112 -18.73 -10.11 7.89
N ALA A 113 -18.77 -10.14 6.56
CA ALA A 113 -17.60 -9.89 5.73
C ALA A 113 -17.00 -8.50 6.02
N THR A 114 -17.85 -7.48 6.09
CA THR A 114 -17.46 -6.10 6.41
C THR A 114 -16.91 -5.98 7.83
N ALA A 115 -17.58 -6.58 8.82
CA ALA A 115 -17.11 -6.58 10.21
C ALA A 115 -15.73 -7.23 10.35
N MET A 116 -15.50 -8.37 9.69
CA MET A 116 -14.19 -9.03 9.65
C MET A 116 -13.12 -8.14 8.98
N SER A 117 -13.46 -7.50 7.86
CA SER A 117 -12.53 -6.60 7.15
C SER A 117 -12.17 -5.37 7.98
N TYR A 118 -13.14 -4.76 8.66
CA TYR A 118 -12.91 -3.61 9.53
C TYR A 118 -12.18 -3.99 10.81
N GLY A 119 -12.49 -5.16 11.39
CA GLY A 119 -11.73 -5.71 12.51
C GLY A 119 -10.26 -5.91 12.15
N PHE A 120 -9.99 -6.44 10.95
CA PHE A 120 -8.63 -6.57 10.43
C PHE A 120 -7.94 -5.21 10.25
N ALA A 121 -8.62 -4.24 9.64
CA ALA A 121 -8.07 -2.89 9.47
C ALA A 121 -7.76 -2.22 10.82
N LEU A 122 -8.64 -2.39 11.82
CA LEU A 122 -8.47 -1.87 13.17
C LEU A 122 -7.29 -2.54 13.89
N LEU A 123 -7.10 -3.85 13.72
CA LEU A 123 -5.93 -4.58 14.21
C LEU A 123 -4.62 -4.02 13.62
N VAL A 124 -4.61 -3.81 12.31
CA VAL A 124 -3.43 -3.32 11.58
C VAL A 124 -3.09 -1.87 11.91
N THR A 125 -4.09 -1.02 12.14
CA THR A 125 -3.89 0.43 12.31
C THR A 125 -3.90 0.89 13.76
N VAL A 126 -4.90 0.52 14.54
CA VAL A 126 -5.04 0.98 15.93
C VAL A 126 -4.19 0.13 16.86
N LEU A 127 -4.25 -1.20 16.73
CA LEU A 127 -3.53 -2.08 17.65
C LEU A 127 -2.01 -2.08 17.39
N SER A 128 -1.56 -1.82 16.16
CA SER A 128 -0.13 -1.58 15.92
C SER A 128 0.41 -0.33 16.62
N LEU A 129 -0.40 0.72 16.80
CA LEU A 129 -0.01 1.92 17.57
C LEU A 129 -0.05 1.69 19.08
N SER A 130 -0.84 0.71 19.56
CA SER A 130 -0.98 0.44 20.99
C SER A 130 0.37 0.14 21.67
N ILE A 131 1.36 -0.38 20.92
CA ILE A 131 2.69 -0.63 21.45
C ILE A 131 3.39 0.63 21.97
N LEU A 132 3.02 1.82 21.43
CA LEU A 132 3.52 3.10 21.90
C LEU A 132 2.96 3.50 23.27
N LEU A 133 1.75 3.04 23.63
CA LEU A 133 1.15 3.32 24.94
C LEU A 133 1.93 2.68 26.09
N PHE A 134 2.66 1.60 25.80
CA PHE A 134 3.47 0.87 26.77
C PHE A 134 4.94 1.33 26.79
N GLY A 135 5.29 2.33 25.98
CA GLY A 135 6.57 3.04 26.01
C GLY A 135 7.79 2.12 26.17
N THR A 136 8.53 2.28 27.26
CA THR A 136 9.78 1.56 27.55
C THR A 136 9.59 0.11 28.01
N ARG A 137 8.35 -0.37 28.19
CA ARG A 137 8.08 -1.76 28.60
C ARG A 137 8.40 -2.77 27.51
N PHE A 138 8.40 -2.34 26.24
CA PHE A 138 8.77 -3.18 25.10
C PHE A 138 10.17 -2.84 24.59
N SER A 139 10.91 -3.86 24.16
CA SER A 139 12.19 -3.67 23.51
C SER A 139 12.04 -2.87 22.20
N PRO A 140 13.07 -2.10 21.78
CA PRO A 140 13.03 -1.34 20.53
C PRO A 140 12.75 -2.22 19.30
N THR A 141 13.23 -3.47 19.31
CA THR A 141 12.97 -4.44 18.24
C THR A 141 11.49 -4.82 18.16
N MET A 142 10.84 -5.05 19.30
CA MET A 142 9.40 -5.34 19.33
C MET A 142 8.59 -4.15 18.84
N GLN A 143 8.96 -2.94 19.26
CA GLN A 143 8.34 -1.71 18.76
C GLN A 143 8.46 -1.62 17.24
N ALA A 144 9.66 -1.82 16.69
CA ALA A 144 9.89 -1.79 15.24
C ALA A 144 9.04 -2.83 14.47
N ILE A 145 8.94 -4.06 14.99
CA ILE A 145 8.15 -5.13 14.36
C ILE A 145 6.66 -4.76 14.31
N PHE A 146 6.08 -4.34 15.44
CA PHE A 146 4.65 -4.01 15.49
C PHE A 146 4.32 -2.75 14.68
N LEU A 147 5.19 -1.73 14.76
CA LEU A 147 5.00 -0.49 14.03
C LEU A 147 5.20 -0.65 12.52
N THR A 148 5.90 -1.69 12.07
CA THR A 148 5.97 -2.04 10.64
C THR A 148 4.59 -2.33 10.05
N PHE A 149 3.62 -2.79 10.85
CA PHE A 149 2.24 -2.98 10.38
C PHE A 149 1.50 -1.65 10.16
N ASN A 150 2.00 -0.54 10.71
CA ASN A 150 1.29 0.71 10.70
C ASN A 150 1.68 1.60 9.51
N PRO A 151 0.75 1.90 8.59
CA PRO A 151 1.03 2.74 7.43
C PRO A 151 1.35 4.19 7.80
N PHE A 152 0.79 4.71 8.90
CA PHE A 152 1.09 6.07 9.36
C PHE A 152 2.51 6.18 9.88
N VAL A 153 3.02 5.16 10.59
CA VAL A 153 4.41 5.17 11.07
C VAL A 153 5.41 5.04 9.92
N ALA A 154 5.10 4.21 8.91
CA ALA A 154 5.89 4.13 7.69
C ALA A 154 5.96 5.49 6.96
N ALA A 155 4.81 6.16 6.80
CA ALA A 155 4.70 7.51 6.26
C ALA A 155 5.48 8.56 7.07
N LEU A 156 5.43 8.46 8.39
CA LEU A 156 6.12 9.37 9.30
C LEU A 156 7.64 9.21 9.19
N GLU A 157 8.14 7.97 9.06
CA GLU A 157 9.56 7.71 8.79
C GLU A 157 10.04 8.28 7.45
N ILE A 158 9.19 8.28 6.41
CA ILE A 158 9.51 8.86 5.10
C ILE A 158 9.62 10.39 5.19
N THR A 159 8.74 11.01 5.99
CA THR A 159 8.59 12.46 6.04
C THR A 159 9.59 13.12 6.98
N LEU A 160 9.88 12.47 8.11
CA LEU A 160 10.66 13.05 9.20
C LEU A 160 11.92 12.23 9.45
N ASP A 161 13.06 12.74 8.99
CA ASP A 161 14.36 12.07 9.14
C ASP A 161 14.74 11.85 10.63
N GLY A 162 14.24 12.70 11.54
CA GLY A 162 14.48 12.62 12.99
C GLY A 162 13.36 11.96 13.82
N SER A 163 12.38 11.34 13.16
CA SER A 163 11.20 10.74 13.81
C SER A 163 11.52 9.63 14.81
N LEU A 164 10.54 9.29 15.65
CA LEU A 164 10.61 8.10 16.50
C LEU A 164 10.83 6.83 15.66
N ALA A 165 10.20 6.75 14.49
CA ALA A 165 10.32 5.62 13.57
C ALA A 165 11.75 5.46 13.02
N SER A 166 12.43 6.56 12.68
CA SER A 166 13.78 6.50 12.12
C SER A 166 14.86 6.12 13.14
N ARG A 167 14.55 6.23 14.44
CA ARG A 167 15.43 5.84 15.56
C ARG A 167 15.31 4.38 15.96
N LEU A 168 14.27 3.68 15.47
CA LEU A 168 14.06 2.27 15.76
C LEU A 168 15.07 1.38 15.01
N PRO A 169 15.39 0.20 15.56
CA PRO A 169 16.32 -0.71 14.90
C PRO A 169 15.79 -1.16 13.54
N ARG A 170 16.70 -1.29 12.57
CA ARG A 170 16.38 -1.83 11.25
C ARG A 170 16.04 -3.31 11.36
N ILE A 171 14.87 -3.68 10.88
CA ILE A 171 14.43 -5.08 10.80
C ILE A 171 14.86 -5.63 9.44
N PHE A 172 15.52 -6.79 9.41
CA PHE A 172 16.10 -7.38 8.19
C PHE A 172 17.04 -6.43 7.41
N GLY A 173 17.73 -5.52 8.11
CA GLY A 173 18.61 -4.53 7.49
C GLY A 173 17.91 -3.35 6.82
N ASN A 174 16.57 -3.35 6.77
CA ASN A 174 15.77 -2.35 6.10
C ASN A 174 15.17 -1.32 7.06
N ARG A 175 14.84 -0.14 6.52
CA ARG A 175 13.99 0.86 7.19
C ARG A 175 12.57 0.34 7.39
N LEU A 176 11.84 0.90 8.34
CA LEU A 176 10.50 0.43 8.71
C LEU A 176 9.52 0.55 7.54
N TRP A 177 9.55 1.66 6.79
CA TRP A 177 8.70 1.87 5.61
C TRP A 177 8.97 0.85 4.48
N LEU A 178 10.23 0.45 4.28
CA LEU A 178 10.58 -0.59 3.30
C LEU A 178 10.04 -1.95 3.74
N ASN A 179 10.21 -2.28 5.02
CA ASN A 179 9.64 -3.51 5.58
C ASN A 179 8.11 -3.52 5.48
N HIS A 180 7.46 -2.37 5.66
CA HIS A 180 6.03 -2.21 5.46
C HIS A 180 5.64 -2.57 4.01
N LEU A 181 6.34 -2.02 3.01
CA LEU A 181 6.08 -2.34 1.60
C LEU A 181 6.20 -3.84 1.31
N TYR A 182 7.27 -4.48 1.77
CA TYR A 182 7.47 -5.92 1.56
C TYR A 182 6.39 -6.75 2.25
N LEU A 183 6.10 -6.43 3.51
CA LEU A 183 5.10 -7.12 4.31
C LEU A 183 3.71 -7.02 3.70
N PHE A 184 3.28 -5.82 3.30
CA PHE A 184 1.94 -5.60 2.74
C PHE A 184 1.79 -6.13 1.32
N THR A 185 2.87 -6.13 0.54
CA THR A 185 2.90 -6.81 -0.76
C THR A 185 2.75 -8.32 -0.58
N GLY A 186 3.54 -8.92 0.33
CA GLY A 186 3.45 -10.33 0.65
C GLY A 186 2.07 -10.73 1.19
N LEU A 187 1.52 -9.93 2.11
CA LEU A 187 0.19 -10.11 2.68
C LEU A 187 -0.90 -10.03 1.60
N THR A 188 -0.80 -9.09 0.66
CA THR A 188 -1.71 -8.98 -0.49
C THR A 188 -1.71 -10.28 -1.30
N VAL A 189 -0.52 -10.75 -1.70
CA VAL A 189 -0.38 -12.00 -2.48
C VAL A 189 -0.95 -13.19 -1.73
N LEU A 190 -0.65 -13.31 -0.43
CA LEU A 190 -1.15 -14.38 0.43
C LEU A 190 -2.68 -14.38 0.52
N LEU A 191 -3.29 -13.22 0.80
CA LEU A 191 -4.75 -13.09 0.93
C LEU A 191 -5.46 -13.40 -0.40
N LEU A 192 -4.88 -12.97 -1.53
CA LEU A 192 -5.40 -13.31 -2.85
C LEU A 192 -5.27 -14.80 -3.16
N ALA A 193 -4.16 -15.43 -2.78
CA ALA A 193 -3.95 -16.87 -2.94
C ALA A 193 -4.98 -17.68 -2.12
N ILE A 194 -5.20 -17.29 -0.86
CA ILE A 194 -6.21 -17.91 0.03
C ILE A 194 -7.61 -17.74 -0.56
N SER A 195 -7.95 -16.53 -1.03
CA SER A 195 -9.23 -16.25 -1.67
C SER A 195 -9.42 -17.11 -2.92
N ALA A 196 -8.41 -17.19 -3.79
CA ALA A 196 -8.45 -18.00 -5.00
C ALA A 196 -8.60 -19.50 -4.70
N TRP A 197 -7.88 -20.00 -3.70
CA TRP A 197 -8.01 -21.38 -3.25
C TRP A 197 -9.42 -21.67 -2.71
N LYS A 198 -9.95 -20.81 -1.84
CA LYS A 198 -11.29 -21.00 -1.24
C LYS A 198 -12.38 -20.98 -2.30
N VAL A 199 -12.33 -20.03 -3.24
CA VAL A 199 -13.28 -19.98 -4.35
C VAL A 199 -13.15 -21.25 -5.19
N ARG A 200 -11.94 -21.66 -5.60
CA ARG A 200 -11.76 -22.93 -6.36
C ARG A 200 -12.34 -24.14 -5.65
N ARG A 201 -12.16 -24.26 -4.33
CA ARG A 201 -12.74 -25.35 -3.54
C ARG A 201 -14.27 -25.34 -3.57
N LEU A 202 -14.87 -24.16 -3.44
CA LEU A 202 -16.32 -23.99 -3.52
C LEU A 202 -16.91 -24.40 -4.87
N PHE A 203 -16.17 -24.19 -5.97
CA PHE A 203 -16.55 -24.66 -7.30
C PHE A 203 -16.35 -26.18 -7.49
N ARG A 204 -15.42 -26.82 -6.76
CA ARG A 204 -15.17 -28.28 -6.83
C ARG A 204 -16.14 -29.11 -6.01
N GLU A 205 -16.54 -28.64 -4.83
CA GLU A 205 -17.50 -29.36 -3.95
C GLU A 205 -18.94 -29.37 -4.52
N GLN A 206 -19.17 -28.80 -5.71
CA GLN A 206 -20.48 -28.68 -6.37
C GLN A 206 -20.63 -29.56 -7.63
N HIS A 207 -19.60 -30.34 -7.96
CA HIS A 207 -19.63 -31.43 -8.96
C HIS A 207 -19.43 -32.76 -8.26
#